data_AF-A0A420YUD7-F1
#
_entry.id   AF-A0A420YUD7-F1
#
_cell.length_a   1.000
_cell.length_b   1.000
_cell.length_c   1.000
_cell.angle_alpha   90.00
_cell.angle_beta   90.00
_cell.angle_gamma   90.00
#
_symmetry.space_group_name_H-M   'P 1'
#
loop_
_entity.id
_entity.type
_entity.pdbx_description
1 polymer ?
#
loop_
_entity_poly.entity_id
_entity_poly.type
_entity_poly.pdbx_seq_one_letter_code
_entity_poly.pdbx_strand_id
1 'polypeptide(L)'
;MDFRRSTLVLIISFLFLDIFLLGMFWQMKNEVKTPLNTSINVMEQMRTDGITVTGVNTTVESLPIIQITPTSIESQVNTLPSQVATYDKGVISSQLLAPIQLTLDANANATIENFAELTTYVESGSIIHGNQYTWFNYNPTTRKVIYAQRANQIPVMDGSSQIIFTLNANNQVISYEQTFAGNAEVLGTNRALITSQKAMEVLYLAGRIPTRSTVSVV
;
A
#
# COMPACT_ATOMS: atom_id res chain seq x y z
N MET A 1 -15.76 -52.65 -40.98
CA MET A 1 -14.89 -51.51 -40.64
C MET A 1 -13.66 -52.04 -39.92
N ASP A 2 -12.46 -51.77 -40.44
CA ASP A 2 -11.20 -52.21 -39.83
C ASP A 2 -10.93 -51.44 -38.54
N PHE A 3 -11.60 -51.83 -37.45
CA PHE A 3 -11.49 -51.22 -36.12
C PHE A 3 -10.01 -51.12 -35.69
N ARG A 4 -9.21 -52.15 -35.98
CA ARG A 4 -7.77 -52.19 -35.70
C ARG A 4 -6.97 -51.09 -36.39
N ARG A 5 -7.36 -50.67 -37.61
CA ARG A 5 -6.68 -49.58 -38.33
C ARG A 5 -7.03 -48.22 -37.73
N SER A 6 -8.29 -48.01 -37.34
CA SER A 6 -8.71 -46.76 -36.68
C SER A 6 -8.10 -46.61 -35.28
N THR A 7 -7.99 -47.70 -34.51
CA THR A 7 -7.34 -47.69 -33.19
C THR A 7 -5.85 -47.36 -33.30
N LEU A 8 -5.16 -47.89 -34.32
CA LEU A 8 -3.73 -47.61 -34.55
C LEU A 8 -3.48 -46.12 -34.83
N VAL A 9 -4.29 -45.50 -35.69
CA VAL A 9 -4.18 -44.07 -36.02
C VAL A 9 -4.43 -43.21 -34.78
N LEU A 10 -5.41 -43.58 -33.94
CA LEU A 10 -5.70 -42.89 -32.67
C LEU A 10 -4.49 -42.96 -31.72
N ILE A 11 -3.90 -44.14 -31.53
CA ILE A 11 -2.74 -44.34 -30.65
C ILE A 11 -1.54 -43.50 -31.13
N ILE A 12 -1.27 -43.49 -32.44
CA ILE A 12 -0.17 -42.70 -33.01
C ILE A 12 -0.43 -41.20 -32.82
N SER A 13 -1.67 -40.75 -33.02
CA SER A 13 -2.04 -39.34 -32.82
C SER A 13 -1.88 -38.89 -31.36
N PHE A 14 -2.27 -39.73 -30.40
CA PHE A 14 -2.05 -39.44 -28.98
C PHE A 14 -0.57 -39.44 -28.60
N LEU A 15 0.23 -40.33 -29.18
CA LEU A 15 1.68 -40.36 -28.95
C LEU A 15 2.34 -39.04 -29.37
N PHE A 16 1.98 -38.48 -30.53
CA PHE A 16 2.49 -37.17 -30.98
C PHE A 16 2.05 -36.03 -30.04
N LEU A 17 0.81 -36.07 -29.56
CA LEU A 17 0.29 -35.10 -28.60
C LEU A 17 1.07 -35.15 -27.28
N ASP A 18 1.34 -36.35 -26.75
CA ASP A 18 2.05 -36.55 -25.50
C ASP A 18 3.51 -36.06 -25.59
N ILE A 19 4.19 -36.31 -26.72
CA ILE A 19 5.55 -35.79 -26.98
C ILE A 19 5.54 -34.25 -27.04
N PHE A 20 4.54 -33.66 -27.71
CA PHE A 20 4.38 -32.20 -27.76
C PHE A 20 4.15 -31.60 -26.36
N LEU A 21 3.28 -32.21 -25.55
CA LEU A 21 3.02 -31.82 -24.17
C LEU A 21 4.26 -31.93 -23.28
N LEU A 22 5.06 -32.99 -23.43
CA LEU A 22 6.34 -33.14 -22.71
C LEU A 22 7.34 -32.04 -23.08
N GLY A 23 7.42 -31.68 -24.37
CA GLY A 23 8.22 -30.56 -24.85
C GLY A 23 7.81 -29.23 -24.23
N MET A 24 6.51 -28.91 -24.23
CA MET A 24 5.99 -27.73 -23.55
C MET A 24 6.24 -27.76 -22.03
N PHE A 25 6.10 -28.92 -21.39
CA PHE A 25 6.35 -29.06 -19.96
C PHE A 25 7.83 -28.79 -19.61
N TRP A 26 8.76 -29.26 -20.45
CA TRP A 26 10.19 -28.97 -20.29
C TRP A 26 10.51 -27.51 -20.58
N GLN A 27 9.87 -26.90 -21.58
CA GLN A 27 9.99 -25.48 -21.85
C GLN A 27 9.47 -24.63 -20.68
N MET A 28 8.30 -24.94 -20.13
CA MET A 28 7.76 -24.24 -18.95
C MET A 28 8.61 -24.44 -17.69
N LYS A 29 9.26 -25.61 -17.52
CA LYS A 29 10.24 -25.82 -16.44
C LYS A 29 11.51 -24.96 -16.63
N ASN A 30 11.96 -24.78 -17.87
CA ASN A 30 13.13 -23.97 -18.18
C ASN A 30 12.83 -22.46 -18.24
N GLU A 31 11.58 -22.06 -18.42
CA GLU A 31 11.14 -20.66 -18.38
C GLU A 31 10.96 -20.12 -16.94
N VAL A 32 11.18 -20.94 -15.91
CA VAL A 32 11.31 -20.46 -14.54
C VAL A 32 12.77 -20.08 -14.26
N LYS A 33 13.02 -18.77 -14.30
CA LYS A 33 14.26 -18.06 -13.92
C LYS A 33 15.34 -18.01 -15.01
N THR A 34 15.11 -17.22 -16.05
CA THR A 34 16.19 -16.36 -16.53
C THR A 34 16.24 -15.13 -15.62
N PRO A 35 17.16 -15.03 -14.65
CA PRO A 35 17.54 -13.70 -14.19
C PRO A 35 18.03 -12.95 -15.44
N LEU A 36 17.61 -11.70 -15.62
CA LEU A 36 18.17 -10.82 -16.64
C LEU A 36 19.70 -10.70 -16.39
N ASN A 37 20.47 -11.62 -16.95
CA ASN A 37 21.93 -11.60 -16.98
C ASN A 37 22.40 -10.87 -18.24
N THR A 38 21.88 -9.66 -18.43
CA THR A 38 22.54 -8.61 -19.20
C THR A 38 22.58 -7.44 -18.25
N SER A 39 23.67 -7.32 -17.49
CA SER A 39 23.82 -6.41 -16.36
C SER A 39 23.92 -4.96 -16.85
N ILE A 40 22.85 -4.41 -17.41
CA ILE A 40 22.61 -2.98 -17.30
C ILE A 40 22.44 -2.78 -15.80
N ASN A 41 23.42 -2.12 -15.18
CA ASN A 41 23.27 -1.65 -13.81
C ASN A 41 22.18 -0.56 -13.85
N VAL A 42 20.92 -0.97 -13.65
CA VAL A 42 19.75 -0.10 -13.76
C VAL A 42 19.89 1.10 -12.83
N MET A 43 20.46 0.90 -11.64
CA MET A 43 20.75 1.98 -10.69
C MET A 43 21.75 3.00 -11.25
N GLU A 44 22.77 2.54 -11.99
CA GLU A 44 23.73 3.44 -12.66
C GLU A 44 23.09 4.20 -13.83
N GLN A 45 22.17 3.56 -14.54
CA GLN A 45 21.39 4.24 -15.58
C GLN A 45 20.49 5.32 -14.98
N MET A 46 19.79 5.00 -13.88
CA MET A 46 18.99 5.99 -13.13
C MET A 46 19.84 7.19 -12.70
N ARG A 47 21.05 6.94 -12.18
CA ARG A 47 22.00 7.99 -11.80
C ARG A 47 22.42 8.85 -12.99
N THR A 48 22.67 8.22 -14.14
CA THR A 48 23.01 8.91 -15.40
C THR A 48 21.87 9.79 -15.89
N ASP A 49 20.63 9.35 -15.69
CA ASP A 49 19.40 10.11 -15.98
C ASP A 49 19.09 11.20 -14.94
N GLY A 50 20.02 11.43 -14.01
CA GLY A 50 19.94 12.47 -12.98
C GLY A 50 18.98 12.13 -11.84
N ILE A 51 18.56 10.87 -11.70
CA ILE A 51 17.66 10.45 -10.62
C ILE A 51 18.48 10.30 -9.34
N THR A 52 18.11 11.06 -8.31
CA THR A 52 18.72 10.96 -6.98
C THR A 52 17.91 10.00 -6.14
N VAL A 53 18.58 9.06 -5.48
CA VAL A 53 17.91 8.03 -4.70
C VAL A 53 18.47 7.98 -3.28
N THR A 54 17.58 8.00 -2.28
CA THR A 54 17.92 7.92 -0.85
C THR A 54 17.15 6.80 -0.15
N GLY A 55 17.78 6.15 0.84
CA GLY A 55 17.12 5.12 1.66
C GLY A 55 16.97 3.74 1.01
N VAL A 56 17.77 3.42 -0.02
CA VAL A 56 17.66 2.13 -0.72
C VAL A 56 18.02 0.97 0.20
N ASN A 57 17.07 0.09 0.44
CA ASN A 57 17.29 -1.17 1.13
C ASN A 57 17.44 -2.32 0.12
N THR A 58 18.48 -3.14 0.30
CA THR A 58 18.75 -4.37 -0.46
C THR A 58 18.39 -5.64 0.32
N THR A 59 17.95 -5.48 1.57
CA THR A 59 17.51 -6.57 2.44
C THR A 59 16.17 -7.10 1.95
N VAL A 60 16.07 -8.43 1.86
CA VAL A 60 14.81 -9.11 1.56
C VAL A 60 13.98 -9.18 2.84
N GLU A 61 12.81 -8.55 2.81
CA GLU A 61 11.82 -8.64 3.88
C GLU A 61 10.81 -9.75 3.59
N SER A 62 10.07 -10.17 4.61
CA SER A 62 9.08 -11.24 4.47
C SER A 62 7.82 -10.91 5.25
N LEU A 63 6.72 -10.75 4.53
CA LEU A 63 5.42 -10.37 5.09
C LEU A 63 4.33 -11.34 4.63
N PRO A 64 3.32 -11.61 5.47
CA PRO A 64 2.21 -12.46 5.08
C PRO A 64 1.20 -11.69 4.22
N ILE A 65 0.27 -12.43 3.60
CA ILE A 65 -0.91 -11.81 3.00
C ILE A 65 -1.85 -11.38 4.13
N ILE A 66 -2.52 -10.24 3.96
CA ILE A 66 -3.50 -9.74 4.91
C ILE A 66 -4.85 -9.67 4.22
N GLN A 67 -5.88 -10.17 4.88
CA GLN A 67 -7.27 -10.00 4.49
C GLN A 67 -7.92 -9.00 5.42
N ILE A 68 -8.70 -8.08 4.85
CA ILE A 68 -9.52 -7.15 5.62
C ILE A 68 -10.98 -7.50 5.35
N THR A 69 -11.73 -7.70 6.42
CA THR A 69 -13.18 -7.94 6.36
C THR A 69 -13.91 -6.63 6.63
N PRO A 70 -14.67 -6.09 5.65
CA PRO A 70 -15.41 -4.83 5.81
C PRO A 70 -16.35 -4.83 7.01
N THR A 71 -16.26 -3.76 7.80
CA THR A 71 -17.11 -3.54 8.97
C THR A 71 -17.71 -2.13 8.92
N SER A 72 -19.03 -2.01 9.13
CA SER A 72 -19.66 -0.70 9.24
C SER A 72 -19.38 -0.07 10.60
N ILE A 73 -19.10 1.23 10.58
CA ILE A 73 -18.84 2.07 11.76
C ILE A 73 -20.00 3.04 12.05
N GLU A 74 -21.10 2.94 11.30
CA GLU A 74 -22.25 3.85 11.36
C GLU A 74 -22.86 3.97 12.77
N SER A 75 -23.07 2.83 13.43
CA SER A 75 -23.71 2.80 14.75
C SER A 75 -22.87 3.47 15.84
N GLN A 76 -21.55 3.54 15.65
CA GLN A 76 -20.64 4.14 16.62
C GLN A 76 -20.58 5.66 16.50
N VAL A 77 -21.08 6.26 15.41
CA VAL A 77 -21.02 7.72 15.19
C VAL A 77 -21.71 8.50 16.31
N ASN A 78 -22.83 7.98 16.84
CA ASN A 78 -23.58 8.61 17.92
C ASN A 78 -22.87 8.55 19.28
N THR A 79 -21.77 7.79 19.40
CA THR A 79 -20.99 7.64 20.64
C THR A 79 -19.82 8.63 20.74
N LEU A 80 -19.54 9.34 19.65
CA LEU A 80 -18.41 10.23 19.52
C LEU A 80 -18.55 11.48 20.42
N PRO A 81 -17.63 11.73 21.36
CA PRO A 81 -17.74 12.87 22.27
C PRO A 81 -17.31 14.17 21.59
N SER A 82 -17.90 15.28 22.02
CA SER A 82 -17.42 16.65 21.74
C SER A 82 -17.27 17.02 20.26
N GLN A 83 -18.14 16.48 19.40
CA GLN A 83 -18.12 16.71 17.96
C GLN A 83 -19.50 16.52 17.33
N VAL A 84 -19.69 17.06 16.13
CA VAL A 84 -20.88 16.84 15.30
C VAL A 84 -20.45 15.97 14.13
N ALA A 85 -20.85 14.70 14.15
CA ALA A 85 -20.47 13.72 13.15
C ALA A 85 -21.68 13.16 12.39
N THR A 86 -21.50 12.94 11.10
CA THR A 86 -22.47 12.31 10.20
C THR A 86 -21.84 11.12 9.51
N TYR A 87 -22.66 10.14 9.15
CA TYR A 87 -22.24 9.00 8.34
C TYR A 87 -22.94 9.04 6.99
N ASP A 88 -22.18 8.95 5.90
CA ASP A 88 -22.72 8.74 4.56
C ASP A 88 -21.83 7.76 3.79
N LYS A 89 -22.42 6.70 3.24
CA LYS A 89 -21.76 5.74 2.32
C LYS A 89 -20.37 5.25 2.76
N GLY A 90 -20.20 4.91 4.05
CA GLY A 90 -18.91 4.40 4.55
C GLY A 90 -17.93 5.46 5.02
N VAL A 91 -18.30 6.74 4.93
CA VAL A 91 -17.48 7.88 5.38
C VAL A 91 -18.14 8.53 6.58
N ILE A 92 -17.36 8.72 7.64
CA ILE A 92 -17.73 9.63 8.72
C ILE A 92 -17.17 11.00 8.39
N SER A 93 -18.01 12.02 8.40
CA SER A 93 -17.60 13.42 8.34
C SER A 93 -17.89 14.05 9.69
N SER A 94 -16.86 14.63 10.34
CA SER A 94 -16.99 15.20 11.67
C SER A 94 -16.44 16.61 11.78
N GLN A 95 -17.15 17.47 12.51
CA GLN A 95 -16.73 18.81 12.91
C GLN A 95 -16.44 18.82 14.41
N LEU A 96 -15.24 19.26 14.79
CA LEU A 96 -14.83 19.34 16.18
C LEU A 96 -15.45 20.57 16.84
N LEU A 97 -16.03 20.40 18.04
CA LEU A 97 -16.57 21.55 18.80
C LEU A 97 -15.44 22.44 19.35
N ALA A 98 -14.31 21.83 19.71
CA ALA A 98 -13.10 22.50 20.15
C ALA A 98 -11.96 22.17 19.16
N PRO A 99 -11.41 23.16 18.44
CA PRO A 99 -10.29 22.92 17.55
C PRO A 99 -9.03 22.49 18.30
N ILE A 100 -8.23 21.61 17.70
CA ILE A 100 -6.95 21.15 18.26
C ILE A 100 -5.84 21.99 17.63
N GLN A 101 -5.12 22.77 18.43
CA GLN A 101 -4.01 23.59 17.95
C GLN A 101 -2.79 22.73 17.67
N LEU A 102 -2.21 22.86 16.47
CA LEU A 102 -0.93 22.24 16.15
C LEU A 102 0.19 23.27 16.19
N THR A 103 1.37 22.84 16.63
CA THR A 103 2.59 23.63 16.59
C THR A 103 3.35 23.28 15.32
N LEU A 104 3.06 24.02 14.25
CA LEU A 104 3.73 23.89 12.95
C LEU A 104 4.61 25.12 12.73
N ASP A 105 5.92 24.91 12.60
CA ASP A 105 6.86 25.97 12.29
C ASP A 105 6.74 26.35 10.80
N ALA A 106 6.54 27.64 10.53
CA ALA A 106 6.32 28.14 9.17
C ALA A 106 7.49 27.88 8.21
N ASN A 107 8.69 27.61 8.73
CA ASN A 107 9.94 27.46 7.98
C ASN A 107 10.54 26.05 8.08
N ALA A 108 9.92 25.12 8.81
CA ALA A 108 10.44 23.76 8.97
C ALA A 108 9.54 22.74 8.27
N ASN A 109 10.14 21.65 7.81
CA ASN A 109 9.38 20.49 7.38
C ASN A 109 8.69 19.89 8.61
N ALA A 110 7.37 19.77 8.56
CA ALA A 110 6.62 19.18 9.65
C ALA A 110 7.09 17.73 9.87
N THR A 111 7.49 17.42 11.09
CA THR A 111 7.87 16.08 11.52
C THR A 111 6.69 15.41 12.23
N ILE A 112 6.79 14.10 12.44
CA ILE A 112 5.77 13.34 13.19
C ILE A 112 5.53 13.92 14.60
N GLU A 113 6.56 14.51 15.22
CA GLU A 113 6.49 15.10 16.56
C GLU A 113 5.53 16.29 16.63
N ASN A 114 5.40 17.07 15.55
CA ASN A 114 4.44 18.18 15.48
C ASN A 114 2.98 17.70 15.59
N PHE A 115 2.71 16.41 15.41
CA PHE A 115 1.39 15.79 15.44
C PHE A 115 1.19 14.87 16.66
N ALA A 116 2.04 14.95 17.69
CA ALA A 116 1.93 14.13 18.90
C ALA A 116 0.60 14.35 19.65
N GLU A 117 0.16 15.61 19.79
CA GLU A 117 -1.13 15.95 20.42
C GLU A 117 -2.31 15.38 19.62
N LEU A 118 -2.26 15.49 18.29
CA LEU A 118 -3.28 14.93 17.41
C LEU A 118 -3.30 13.40 17.48
N THR A 119 -2.14 12.76 17.59
CA THR A 119 -2.03 11.31 17.77
C THR A 119 -2.66 10.88 19.09
N THR A 120 -2.43 11.63 20.17
CA THR A 120 -3.08 11.39 21.47
C THR A 120 -4.61 11.53 21.36
N TYR A 121 -5.09 12.52 20.61
CA TYR A 121 -6.53 12.67 20.35
C TYR A 121 -7.10 11.48 19.57
N VAL A 122 -6.41 11.01 18.52
CA VAL A 122 -6.81 9.82 17.75
C VAL A 122 -6.90 8.59 18.66
N GLU A 123 -5.94 8.40 19.56
CA GLU A 123 -5.88 7.24 20.46
C GLU A 123 -6.81 7.35 21.68
N SER A 124 -7.34 8.53 21.99
CA SER A 124 -8.17 8.81 23.18
C SER A 124 -9.56 8.16 23.18
N GLY A 125 -9.99 7.57 22.06
CA GLY A 125 -11.37 7.11 21.85
C GLY A 125 -12.30 8.19 21.28
N SER A 126 -11.78 9.38 20.97
CA SER A 126 -12.51 10.44 20.25
C SER A 126 -12.65 10.16 18.74
N ILE A 127 -11.98 9.12 18.25
CA ILE A 127 -12.07 8.61 16.88
C ILE A 127 -12.40 7.12 16.94
N ILE A 128 -13.34 6.66 16.11
CA ILE A 128 -13.72 5.25 16.05
C ILE A 128 -12.52 4.41 15.63
N HIS A 129 -12.17 3.39 16.41
CA HIS A 129 -10.99 2.55 16.16
C HIS A 129 -9.68 3.34 15.99
N GLY A 130 -9.56 4.54 16.58
CA GLY A 130 -8.40 5.41 16.36
C GLY A 130 -7.04 4.77 16.67
N ASN A 131 -6.98 3.87 17.65
CA ASN A 131 -5.79 3.08 17.99
C ASN A 131 -5.27 2.17 16.86
N GLN A 132 -6.11 1.87 15.86
CA GLN A 132 -5.72 1.13 14.67
C GLN A 132 -5.10 2.00 13.59
N TYR A 133 -5.07 3.32 13.75
CA TYR A 133 -4.47 4.23 12.78
C TYR A 133 -3.09 4.69 13.23
N THR A 134 -2.24 5.01 12.26
CA THR A 134 -0.92 5.61 12.50
C THR A 134 -0.78 6.85 11.64
N TRP A 135 -0.02 7.83 12.13
CA TRP A 135 0.35 8.99 11.33
C TRP A 135 1.02 8.53 10.03
N PHE A 136 0.61 9.12 8.90
CA PHE A 136 1.11 8.74 7.58
C PHE A 136 1.76 9.91 6.85
N ASN A 137 1.06 11.04 6.73
CA ASN A 137 1.57 12.19 5.97
C ASN A 137 0.89 13.50 6.41
N TYR A 138 1.58 14.62 6.19
CA TYR A 138 1.00 15.96 6.20
C TYR A 138 1.25 16.65 4.85
N ASN A 139 0.17 17.07 4.19
CA ASN A 139 0.23 17.88 2.99
C ASN A 139 0.06 19.37 3.34
N PRO A 140 1.12 20.19 3.26
CA PRO A 140 1.05 21.61 3.61
C PRO A 140 0.21 22.43 2.60
N THR A 141 0.17 22.02 1.33
CA THR A 141 -0.59 22.71 0.28
C THR A 141 -2.09 22.58 0.50
N THR A 142 -2.56 21.38 0.80
CA THR A 142 -3.99 21.12 1.07
C THR A 142 -4.35 21.27 2.54
N ARG A 143 -3.34 21.46 3.42
CA ARG A 143 -3.47 21.52 4.88
C ARG A 143 -4.20 20.33 5.48
N LYS A 144 -3.82 19.13 5.02
CA LYS A 144 -4.42 17.87 5.44
C LYS A 144 -3.41 16.98 6.14
N VAL A 145 -3.79 16.45 7.31
CA VAL A 145 -3.02 15.44 8.03
C VAL A 145 -3.71 14.11 7.83
N ILE A 146 -2.96 13.10 7.39
CA ILE A 146 -3.47 11.79 7.02
C ILE A 146 -2.93 10.78 8.02
N TYR A 147 -3.85 10.01 8.59
CA TYR A 147 -3.55 8.79 9.34
C TYR A 147 -4.07 7.60 8.52
N ALA A 148 -3.30 6.51 8.49
CA ALA A 148 -3.66 5.29 7.78
C ALA A 148 -3.93 4.17 8.76
N GLN A 149 -4.97 3.37 8.52
CA GLN A 149 -5.23 2.17 9.30
C GLN A 149 -4.04 1.20 9.14
N ARG A 150 -3.64 0.58 10.24
CA ARG A 150 -2.61 -0.47 10.26
C ARG A 150 -3.26 -1.84 10.15
N ALA A 151 -2.75 -2.62 9.23
CA ALA A 151 -3.03 -4.03 9.08
C ALA A 151 -1.71 -4.78 9.31
N ASN A 152 -1.61 -5.57 10.38
CA ASN A 152 -0.38 -6.26 10.78
C ASN A 152 0.87 -5.34 10.84
N GLN A 153 0.75 -4.20 11.52
CA GLN A 153 1.78 -3.14 11.63
C GLN A 153 2.09 -2.37 10.33
N ILE A 154 1.49 -2.74 9.20
CA ILE A 154 1.69 -2.06 7.90
C ILE A 154 0.54 -1.08 7.67
N PRO A 155 0.82 0.20 7.37
CA PRO A 155 -0.22 1.15 6.98
C PRO A 155 -0.85 0.75 5.63
N VAL A 156 -2.18 0.75 5.57
CA VAL A 156 -2.96 0.51 4.35
C VAL A 156 -3.04 1.81 3.54
N MET A 157 -2.50 1.79 2.32
CA MET A 157 -2.28 2.99 1.50
C MET A 157 -3.17 3.09 0.27
N ASP A 158 -4.22 2.27 0.15
CA ASP A 158 -5.13 2.27 -1.00
C ASP A 158 -6.21 3.36 -0.95
N GLY A 159 -6.25 4.13 0.14
CA GLY A 159 -7.24 5.18 0.38
C GLY A 159 -8.55 4.69 0.99
N SER A 160 -8.74 3.38 1.18
CA SER A 160 -9.97 2.80 1.74
C SER A 160 -10.07 2.96 3.25
N SER A 161 -8.96 3.17 3.95
CA SER A 161 -8.88 3.18 5.41
C SER A 161 -8.01 4.31 5.95
N GLN A 162 -8.58 5.51 6.02
CA GLN A 162 -7.84 6.71 6.41
C GLN A 162 -8.65 7.60 7.34
N ILE A 163 -7.93 8.38 8.14
CA ILE A 163 -8.47 9.58 8.78
C ILE A 163 -7.77 10.78 8.14
N ILE A 164 -8.56 11.70 7.60
CA ILE A 164 -8.07 12.90 6.94
C ILE A 164 -8.53 14.11 7.73
N PHE A 165 -7.63 14.64 8.55
CA PHE A 165 -7.87 15.87 9.30
C PHE A 165 -7.65 17.10 8.40
N THR A 166 -8.53 18.08 8.52
CA THR A 166 -8.42 19.36 7.82
C THR A 166 -8.06 20.47 8.80
N LEU A 167 -7.03 21.25 8.45
CA LEU A 167 -6.55 22.37 9.25
C LEU A 167 -7.08 23.70 8.69
N ASN A 168 -7.45 24.62 9.59
CA ASN A 168 -7.79 25.99 9.24
C ASN A 168 -6.55 26.87 9.05
N ALA A 169 -6.76 28.16 8.74
CA ALA A 169 -5.73 29.18 8.57
C ALA A 169 -4.63 29.18 9.66
N ASN A 170 -5.02 28.91 10.90
CA ASN A 170 -4.22 29.07 12.12
C ASN A 170 -3.56 27.75 12.60
N ASN A 171 -3.45 26.74 11.73
CA ASN A 171 -2.92 25.41 12.08
C ASN A 171 -3.76 24.67 13.14
N GLN A 172 -5.07 24.94 13.16
CA GLN A 172 -5.98 24.22 14.04
C GLN A 172 -6.74 23.15 13.27
N VAL A 173 -6.79 21.95 13.82
CA VAL A 173 -7.64 20.87 13.32
C VAL A 173 -9.08 21.21 13.65
N ILE A 174 -9.93 21.33 12.62
CA ILE A 174 -11.33 21.72 12.76
C ILE A 174 -12.31 20.60 12.41
N SER A 175 -11.88 19.68 11.55
CA SER A 175 -12.74 18.62 11.04
C SER A 175 -11.93 17.43 10.57
N TYR A 176 -12.60 16.29 10.41
CA TYR A 176 -12.02 15.13 9.75
C TYR A 176 -13.02 14.34 8.94
N GLU A 177 -12.49 13.60 7.97
CA GLU A 177 -13.18 12.50 7.32
C GLU A 177 -12.52 11.19 7.73
N GLN A 178 -13.31 10.17 7.99
CA GLN A 178 -12.82 8.84 8.37
C GLN A 178 -13.48 7.75 7.55
N THR A 179 -12.67 6.84 7.04
CA THR A 179 -13.08 5.56 6.49
C THR A 179 -12.38 4.43 7.23
N PHE A 180 -13.08 3.31 7.42
CA PHE A 180 -12.55 2.13 8.10
C PHE A 180 -12.73 0.92 7.20
N ALA A 181 -11.62 0.26 6.83
CA ALA A 181 -11.71 -0.91 5.96
C ALA A 181 -12.20 -2.15 6.71
N GLY A 182 -12.11 -2.18 8.04
CA GLY A 182 -12.58 -3.29 8.88
C GLY A 182 -11.45 -4.03 9.57
N ASN A 183 -11.72 -5.25 10.03
CA ASN A 183 -10.74 -6.02 10.81
C ASN A 183 -9.73 -6.71 9.90
N ALA A 184 -8.45 -6.54 10.21
CA ALA A 184 -7.36 -7.17 9.49
C ALA A 184 -6.99 -8.54 10.09
N GLU A 185 -6.87 -9.54 9.24
CA GLU A 185 -6.47 -10.90 9.58
C GLU A 185 -5.29 -11.35 8.71
N VAL A 186 -4.32 -12.00 9.33
CA VAL A 186 -3.14 -12.54 8.64
C VAL A 186 -3.49 -13.88 8.00
N LEU A 187 -3.22 -14.01 6.70
CA LEU A 187 -3.44 -15.21 5.93
C LEU A 187 -2.13 -15.96 5.63
N GLY A 188 -2.06 -17.19 6.11
CA GLY A 188 -0.99 -18.13 5.78
C GLY A 188 0.37 -17.73 6.34
N THR A 189 1.44 -18.06 5.62
CA THR A 189 2.82 -17.82 6.04
C THR A 189 3.42 -16.60 5.33
N ASN A 190 4.47 -16.04 5.95
CA ASN A 190 5.21 -14.93 5.37
C ASN A 190 5.82 -15.32 4.02
N ARG A 191 5.79 -14.38 3.09
CA ARG A 191 6.35 -14.50 1.75
C ARG A 191 7.45 -13.47 1.57
N ALA A 192 8.54 -13.88 0.96
CA ALA A 192 9.62 -12.98 0.60
C ALA A 192 9.11 -11.88 -0.35
N LEU A 193 9.41 -10.64 0.00
CA LEU A 193 9.10 -9.46 -0.81
C LEU A 193 10.27 -9.14 -1.74
N ILE A 194 9.99 -8.35 -2.78
CA ILE A 194 11.06 -7.70 -3.54
C ILE A 194 11.71 -6.62 -2.67
N THR A 195 13.00 -6.38 -2.87
CA THR A 195 13.72 -5.31 -2.16
C THR A 195 13.28 -3.94 -2.67
N SER A 196 13.49 -2.89 -1.88
CA SER A 196 13.22 -1.50 -2.31
C SER A 196 14.01 -1.13 -3.56
N GLN A 197 15.26 -1.60 -3.68
CA GLN A 197 16.04 -1.48 -4.91
C GLN A 197 15.30 -2.12 -6.08
N LYS A 198 14.82 -3.37 -5.92
CA LYS A 198 14.18 -4.07 -7.02
C LYS A 198 12.88 -3.44 -7.46
N ALA A 199 12.07 -2.95 -6.51
CA ALA A 199 10.84 -2.22 -6.79
C ALA A 199 11.11 -0.98 -7.64
N MET A 200 12.15 -0.23 -7.29
CA MET A 200 12.55 0.98 -7.99
C MET A 200 13.11 0.71 -9.39
N GLU A 201 13.93 -0.33 -9.56
CA GLU A 201 14.36 -0.79 -10.89
C GLU A 201 13.17 -1.09 -11.79
N VAL A 202 12.16 -1.80 -11.27
CA VAL A 202 10.94 -2.14 -12.01
C VAL A 202 10.16 -0.87 -12.40
N LEU A 203 10.01 0.08 -11.49
CA LEU A 203 9.33 1.34 -11.78
C LEU A 203 10.08 2.19 -12.82
N TYR A 204 11.41 2.25 -12.71
CA TYR A 204 12.24 2.97 -13.67
C TYR A 204 12.15 2.34 -15.07
N LEU A 205 12.31 1.02 -15.18
CA LEU A 205 12.19 0.31 -16.46
C LEU A 205 10.79 0.42 -17.07
N ALA A 206 9.76 0.58 -16.24
CA ALA A 206 8.39 0.85 -16.67
C ALA A 206 8.13 2.33 -17.04
N GLY A 207 9.15 3.20 -16.99
CA GLY A 207 9.02 4.63 -17.28
C GLY A 207 8.17 5.39 -16.27
N ARG A 208 8.08 4.91 -15.03
CA ARG A 208 7.29 5.53 -13.94
C ARG A 208 8.09 6.50 -13.08
N ILE A 209 9.41 6.55 -13.26
CA ILE A 209 10.30 7.48 -12.56
C ILE A 209 10.82 8.49 -13.60
N PRO A 210 10.42 9.78 -13.52
CA PRO A 210 10.93 10.80 -14.43
C PRO A 210 12.43 11.02 -14.28
N THR A 211 13.10 11.41 -15.37
CA THR A 211 14.51 11.86 -15.32
C THR A 211 14.65 13.07 -14.39
N ARG A 212 15.82 13.26 -13.76
CA ARG A 212 16.11 14.37 -12.85
C ARG A 212 15.16 14.49 -11.64
N SER A 213 14.57 13.37 -11.20
CA SER A 213 13.72 13.32 -10.02
C SER A 213 14.48 12.86 -8.78
N THR A 214 13.89 13.07 -7.61
CA THR A 214 14.38 12.52 -6.34
C THR A 214 13.40 11.47 -5.83
N VAL A 215 13.89 10.27 -5.55
CA VAL A 215 13.13 9.18 -4.97
C VAL A 215 13.68 8.92 -3.57
N SER A 216 12.83 9.07 -2.55
CA SER A 216 13.16 8.70 -1.19
C SER A 216 12.30 7.53 -0.75
N VAL A 217 12.94 6.49 -0.23
CA VAL A 217 12.26 5.45 0.54
C VAL A 217 12.06 6.01 1.96
N VAL A 218 10.83 5.95 2.47
CA VAL A 218 10.43 6.41 3.81
C VAL A 218 10.22 5.21 4.70
#